data_AF-A0A1F9TDT2-F1
#
_entry.id   AF-A0A1F9TDT2-F1
#
_cell.length_a   1.000
_cell.length_b   1.000
_cell.length_c   1.000
_cell.angle_alpha   90.00
_cell.angle_beta   90.00
_cell.angle_gamma   90.00
#
_symmetry.space_group_name_H-M   'P 1'
#
loop_
_entity.id
_entity.type
_entity.pdbx_description
1 polymer ?
#
loop_
_entity_poly.entity_id
_entity_poly.type
_entity_poly.pdbx_seq_one_letter_code
_entity_poly.pdbx_strand_id
1 'polypeptide(L)'
;MTENTPGAAPAQFQRKTLLIKKHLQYRYMSLIFISVLVGFIIGGLDILWTVSKVVNEHPMMQPMLDEIFAMLPFYGLKVTIYMILVLLVSVVISHRMAGPIFKFEKSCSTVADGDLTHRVYLRQGDQLTDLQDHFNNMTGAVNEVVKEYEKFRAEAESGALADKAAALKAKIAEIMPKFKL
;
A
#
# COMPACT_ATOMS: atom_id res chain seq x y z
N MET A 1 -36.79 -21.39 -40.60
CA MET A 1 -35.47 -21.80 -40.09
C MET A 1 -34.54 -20.59 -40.13
N THR A 2 -34.36 -19.91 -39.01
CA THR A 2 -33.30 -18.91 -38.81
C THR A 2 -32.89 -19.00 -37.35
N GLU A 3 -31.87 -19.81 -37.07
CA GLU A 3 -31.20 -19.86 -35.77
C GLU A 3 -30.41 -18.56 -35.58
N ASN A 4 -30.70 -17.84 -34.49
CA ASN A 4 -29.91 -16.72 -34.03
C ASN A 4 -28.93 -17.24 -32.98
N THR A 5 -27.66 -17.40 -33.36
CA THR A 5 -26.57 -17.76 -32.46
C THR A 5 -26.18 -16.54 -31.59
N PRO A 6 -26.13 -16.63 -30.26
CA PRO A 6 -25.71 -15.51 -29.42
C PRO A 6 -24.20 -15.28 -29.55
N GLY A 7 -23.81 -14.06 -29.91
CA GLY A 7 -22.41 -13.63 -30.00
C GLY A 7 -21.67 -13.74 -28.67
N ALA A 8 -20.46 -14.32 -28.72
CA ALA A 8 -19.56 -14.44 -27.58
C ALA A 8 -19.20 -13.05 -27.01
N ALA A 9 -19.31 -12.91 -25.68
CA ALA A 9 -18.95 -11.68 -24.97
C ALA A 9 -17.45 -11.37 -25.13
N PRO A 10 -17.05 -10.09 -25.32
CA PRO A 10 -15.65 -9.73 -25.51
C PRO A 10 -14.84 -9.99 -24.25
N ALA A 11 -13.71 -10.70 -24.39
CA ALA A 11 -12.78 -10.99 -23.31
C ALA A 11 -12.30 -9.69 -22.65
N GLN A 12 -12.68 -9.50 -21.38
CA GLN A 12 -12.32 -8.34 -20.58
C GLN A 12 -10.83 -8.42 -20.22
N PHE A 13 -9.98 -7.73 -21.00
CA PHE A 13 -8.55 -7.60 -20.69
C PHE A 13 -8.36 -6.86 -19.37
N GLN A 14 -8.24 -7.61 -18.27
CA GLN A 14 -7.82 -7.06 -16.99
C GLN A 14 -6.36 -6.60 -17.12
N ARG A 15 -6.15 -5.28 -17.18
CA ARG A 15 -4.81 -4.67 -17.18
C ARG A 15 -4.10 -5.05 -15.88
N LYS A 16 -3.25 -6.08 -15.90
CA LYS A 16 -2.41 -6.51 -14.78
C LYS A 16 -1.16 -5.63 -14.70
N THR A 17 -1.32 -4.35 -14.37
CA THR A 17 -0.18 -3.51 -14.01
C THR A 17 0.21 -3.81 -12.55
N LEU A 18 1.05 -4.83 -12.38
CA LEU A 18 1.53 -5.34 -11.09
C LEU A 18 2.43 -4.37 -10.31
N LEU A 19 2.83 -3.24 -10.90
CA LEU A 19 3.81 -2.31 -10.35
C LEU A 19 3.34 -0.87 -10.52
N ILE A 20 2.44 -0.43 -9.65
CA ILE A 20 1.90 0.95 -9.65
C ILE A 20 2.92 1.93 -9.02
N LYS A 21 3.76 1.46 -8.09
CA LYS A 21 4.87 2.22 -7.48
C LYS A 21 6.06 1.33 -7.08
N LYS A 22 6.93 1.05 -8.06
CA LYS A 22 8.13 0.22 -7.88
C LYS A 22 9.00 0.66 -6.69
N HIS A 23 9.18 1.96 -6.51
CA HIS A 23 10.08 2.51 -5.49
C HIS A 23 9.67 2.14 -4.05
N LEU A 24 8.39 2.34 -3.68
CA LEU A 24 7.92 2.02 -2.33
C LEU A 24 7.93 0.51 -2.08
N GLN A 25 7.54 -0.27 -3.08
CA GLN A 25 7.49 -1.72 -3.00
C GLN A 25 8.88 -2.35 -2.83
N TYR A 26 9.86 -1.93 -3.64
CA TYR A 26 11.24 -2.42 -3.48
C TYR A 26 11.85 -2.04 -2.14
N ARG A 27 11.50 -0.87 -1.58
CA ARG A 27 12.00 -0.43 -0.26
C ARG A 27 11.51 -1.34 0.87
N TYR A 28 10.23 -1.73 0.87
CA TYR A 28 9.72 -2.65 1.89
C TYR A 28 10.19 -4.10 1.68
N MET A 29 10.22 -4.56 0.42
CA MET A 29 10.73 -5.89 0.10
C MET A 29 12.20 -6.03 0.49
N SER A 30 13.04 -5.03 0.19
CA SER A 30 14.45 -5.06 0.57
C SER A 30 14.64 -4.98 2.09
N LEU A 31 13.83 -4.18 2.80
CA LEU A 31 13.88 -4.12 4.26
C LEU A 31 13.57 -5.48 4.88
N ILE A 32 12.48 -6.13 4.47
CA ILE A 32 12.11 -7.47 4.99
C ILE A 32 13.20 -8.48 4.64
N PHE A 33 13.65 -8.52 3.38
CA PHE A 33 14.68 -9.45 2.94
C PHE A 33 15.99 -9.28 3.72
N ILE A 34 16.49 -8.05 3.86
CA ILE A 34 17.72 -7.75 4.60
C ILE A 34 17.55 -8.10 6.09
N SER A 35 16.40 -7.78 6.70
CA SER A 35 16.17 -8.09 8.12
C SER A 35 16.23 -9.59 8.41
N VAL A 36 15.63 -10.40 7.53
CA VAL A 36 15.63 -11.86 7.64
C VAL A 36 17.01 -12.42 7.33
N LEU A 37 17.69 -11.90 6.30
CA LEU A 37 19.05 -12.31 5.93
C LEU A 37 20.03 -12.07 7.08
N VAL A 38 19.96 -10.91 7.72
CA VAL A 38 20.76 -10.58 8.90
C VAL A 38 20.48 -11.57 10.04
N GLY A 39 19.21 -11.93 10.28
CA GLY A 39 18.85 -12.95 11.27
C GLY A 39 19.51 -14.31 10.99
N PHE A 40 19.51 -14.78 9.74
CA PHE A 40 20.21 -16.02 9.37
C PHE A 40 21.73 -15.91 9.51
N ILE A 41 22.32 -14.76 9.18
CA ILE A 41 23.75 -14.54 9.33
C ILE A 41 24.12 -14.60 10.81
N ILE A 42 23.40 -13.89 11.67
CA ILE A 42 23.64 -13.88 13.12
C ILE A 42 23.50 -15.29 13.68
N GLY A 43 22.37 -15.96 13.44
CA GLY A 43 22.15 -17.33 13.93
C GLY A 43 23.15 -18.34 13.37
N GLY A 44 23.53 -18.21 12.10
CA GLY A 44 24.53 -19.06 11.48
C GLY A 44 25.92 -18.87 12.08
N LEU A 45 26.35 -17.63 12.30
CA LEU A 45 27.62 -17.32 12.96
C LEU A 45 27.64 -17.80 14.41
N ASP A 46 26.54 -17.62 15.14
CA ASP A 46 26.40 -18.07 16.52
C ASP A 46 26.50 -19.60 16.64
N ILE A 47 25.84 -20.35 15.75
CA ILE A 47 25.96 -21.81 15.67
C ILE A 47 27.39 -22.23 15.36
N LEU A 48 28.03 -21.63 14.34
CA LEU A 48 29.41 -21.97 13.97
C LEU A 48 30.39 -21.69 15.11
N TRP A 49 30.24 -20.54 15.77
CA TRP A 49 31.07 -20.18 16.92
C TRP A 49 30.87 -21.14 18.09
N THR A 50 29.62 -21.45 18.44
CA THR A 50 29.27 -22.35 19.55
C THR A 50 29.80 -23.76 19.30
N VAL A 51 29.56 -24.32 18.12
CA VAL A 51 30.04 -25.66 17.76
C VAL A 51 31.57 -25.69 17.77
N SER A 52 32.22 -24.70 17.17
CA SER A 52 33.69 -24.63 17.17
C SER A 52 34.26 -24.58 18.59
N LYS A 53 33.65 -23.77 19.48
CA LYS A 53 34.05 -23.70 20.88
C LYS A 53 33.92 -25.04 21.60
N VAL A 54 32.75 -25.69 21.51
CA VAL A 54 32.48 -26.98 22.18
C VAL A 54 33.44 -28.06 21.71
N VAL A 55 33.71 -28.11 20.41
CA VAL A 55 34.60 -29.14 19.84
C VAL A 55 36.06 -28.89 20.21
N ASN A 56 36.50 -27.63 20.25
CA ASN A 56 37.85 -27.29 20.73
C ASN A 56 38.06 -27.65 22.21
N GLU A 57 37.02 -27.53 23.05
CA GLU A 57 37.06 -27.92 24.47
C GLU A 57 36.96 -29.45 24.66
N HIS A 58 36.34 -30.16 23.72
CA HIS A 58 36.16 -31.61 23.74
C HIS A 58 36.65 -32.26 22.45
N PRO A 59 37.95 -32.56 22.30
CA PRO A 59 38.53 -33.09 21.06
C PRO A 59 37.93 -34.42 20.57
N MET A 60 37.28 -35.18 21.47
CA MET A 60 36.52 -36.38 21.08
C MET A 60 35.29 -36.08 20.20
N MET A 61 34.85 -34.82 20.15
CA MET A 61 33.74 -34.34 19.32
C MET A 61 34.20 -33.84 17.94
N GLN A 62 35.49 -33.97 17.58
CA GLN A 62 35.99 -33.55 16.27
C GLN A 62 35.18 -34.11 15.08
N PRO A 63 34.75 -35.40 15.07
CA PRO A 63 33.93 -35.95 13.99
C PRO A 63 32.59 -35.23 13.79
N MET A 64 32.06 -34.58 14.85
CA MET A 64 30.82 -33.81 14.77
C MET A 64 30.98 -32.56 13.88
N LEU A 65 32.17 -31.95 13.81
CA LEU A 65 32.43 -30.83 12.90
C LEU A 65 32.31 -31.28 11.44
N ASP A 66 32.90 -32.42 11.10
CA ASP A 66 32.88 -32.95 9.74
C ASP A 66 31.44 -33.27 9.29
N GLU A 67 30.64 -33.85 10.19
CA GLU A 67 29.21 -34.07 9.94
C GLU A 67 28.44 -32.76 9.76
N ILE A 68 28.69 -31.74 10.58
CA ILE A 68 28.05 -30.42 10.44
C ILE A 68 28.42 -29.76 9.11
N PHE A 69 29.69 -29.81 8.71
CA PHE A 69 30.13 -29.29 7.42
C PHE A 69 29.49 -30.06 6.26
N ALA A 70 29.31 -31.38 6.38
CA ALA A 70 28.60 -32.18 5.39
C ALA A 70 27.09 -31.84 5.31
N MET A 71 26.48 -31.37 6.41
CA MET A 71 25.09 -30.89 6.43
C MET A 71 24.92 -29.45 5.95
N LEU A 72 25.99 -28.64 5.93
CA LEU A 72 25.99 -27.24 5.50
C LEU A 72 25.35 -26.99 4.12
N PRO A 73 25.61 -27.79 3.05
CA PRO A 73 24.95 -27.58 1.76
C PRO A 73 23.43 -27.79 1.83
N PHE A 74 22.97 -28.80 2.57
CA PHE A 74 21.54 -29.04 2.78
C PHE A 74 20.88 -27.92 3.59
N TYR A 75 21.58 -27.38 4.59
CA TYR A 75 21.14 -26.22 5.35
C TYR A 75 21.05 -24.98 4.46
N GLY A 76 22.07 -24.71 3.64
CA GLY A 76 22.07 -23.60 2.67
C GLY A 76 20.91 -23.69 1.67
N LEU A 77 20.58 -24.90 1.21
CA LEU A 77 19.41 -25.13 0.37
C LEU A 77 18.10 -24.78 1.08
N LYS A 78 17.92 -25.20 2.35
CA LYS A 78 16.73 -24.86 3.16
C LYS A 78 16.61 -23.35 3.37
N VAL A 79 17.70 -22.67 3.70
CA VAL A 79 17.74 -21.20 3.83
C VAL A 79 17.37 -20.54 2.51
N THR A 80 17.90 -21.01 1.38
CA THR A 80 17.59 -20.46 0.05
C THR A 80 16.11 -20.59 -0.28
N ILE A 81 15.52 -21.78 -0.07
CA ILE A 81 14.09 -22.01 -0.28
C ILE A 81 13.26 -21.08 0.62
N TYR A 82 13.65 -20.93 1.88
CA TYR A 82 12.98 -20.02 2.81
C TYR A 82 13.08 -18.56 2.36
N MET A 83 14.25 -18.10 1.90
CA MET A 83 14.43 -16.73 1.38
C MET A 83 13.58 -16.47 0.15
N ILE A 84 13.42 -17.45 -0.75
CA ILE A 84 12.50 -17.36 -1.89
C ILE A 84 11.06 -17.20 -1.39
N LEU A 85 10.64 -18.00 -0.39
CA LEU A 85 9.31 -17.89 0.19
C LEU A 85 9.07 -16.51 0.83
N VAL A 86 10.05 -15.98 1.56
CA VAL A 86 10.00 -14.63 2.13
C VAL A 86 9.83 -13.58 1.04
N LEU A 87 10.58 -13.69 -0.07
CA LEU A 87 10.42 -12.79 -1.22
C LEU A 87 9.00 -12.85 -1.79
N LEU A 88 8.47 -14.05 -2.02
CA LEU A 88 7.10 -14.23 -2.54
C LEU A 88 6.05 -13.59 -1.61
N VAL A 89 6.15 -13.85 -0.30
CA VAL A 89 5.25 -13.26 0.70
C VAL A 89 5.39 -11.73 0.73
N SER A 90 6.61 -11.20 0.67
CA SER A 90 6.86 -9.76 0.67
C SER A 90 6.25 -9.04 -0.53
N VAL A 91 6.23 -9.68 -1.71
CA VAL A 91 5.57 -9.15 -2.91
C VAL A 91 4.07 -9.00 -2.68
N VAL A 92 3.43 -10.04 -2.11
CA VAL A 92 1.98 -10.04 -1.86
C VAL A 92 1.60 -8.94 -0.87
N ILE A 93 2.33 -8.86 0.25
CA ILE A 93 2.08 -7.83 1.28
C ILE A 93 2.28 -6.44 0.69
N SER A 94 3.39 -6.22 -0.03
CA SER A 94 3.68 -4.91 -0.59
C SER A 94 2.66 -4.48 -1.65
N HIS A 95 2.16 -5.41 -2.47
CA HIS A 95 1.14 -5.10 -3.48
C HIS A 95 -0.18 -4.66 -2.84
N ARG A 96 -0.59 -5.31 -1.73
CA ARG A 96 -1.81 -4.97 -0.98
C ARG A 96 -1.76 -3.59 -0.31
N MET A 97 -0.57 -2.98 -0.16
CA MET A 97 -0.42 -1.62 0.35
C MET A 97 -0.20 -0.58 -0.75
N ALA A 98 0.63 -0.89 -1.75
CA ALA A 98 1.04 0.08 -2.78
C ALA A 98 -0.14 0.59 -3.63
N GLY A 99 -1.10 -0.30 -3.94
CA GLY A 99 -2.31 0.06 -4.69
C GLY A 99 -3.17 1.09 -3.96
N PRO A 100 -3.62 0.80 -2.71
CA PRO A 100 -4.34 1.76 -1.88
C PRO A 100 -3.63 3.11 -1.72
N ILE A 101 -2.32 3.12 -1.45
CA ILE A 101 -1.55 4.37 -1.28
C ILE A 101 -1.64 5.23 -2.54
N PHE A 102 -1.41 4.65 -3.72
CA PHE A 102 -1.53 5.39 -4.98
C PHE A 102 -2.96 5.92 -5.20
N LYS A 103 -3.97 5.11 -4.83
CA LYS A 103 -5.38 5.52 -4.94
C LYS A 103 -5.68 6.71 -4.02
N PHE A 104 -5.16 6.72 -2.79
CA PHE A 104 -5.31 7.85 -1.88
C PHE A 104 -4.62 9.11 -2.41
N GLU A 105 -3.39 9.03 -2.90
CA GLU A 105 -2.72 10.21 -3.47
C GLU A 105 -3.52 10.84 -4.62
N LYS A 106 -4.04 10.00 -5.52
CA LYS A 106 -4.88 10.50 -6.61
C LYS A 106 -6.19 11.10 -6.10
N SER A 107 -6.77 10.50 -5.06
CA SER A 107 -8.00 10.97 -4.43
C SER A 107 -7.80 12.28 -3.69
N CYS A 108 -6.67 12.47 -3.00
CA CYS A 108 -6.29 13.75 -2.40
C CYS A 108 -6.18 14.84 -3.47
N SER A 109 -5.56 14.54 -4.62
CA SER A 109 -5.50 15.49 -5.75
C SER A 109 -6.89 15.81 -6.30
N THR A 110 -7.79 14.83 -6.43
CA THR A 110 -9.18 15.07 -6.86
C THR A 110 -9.95 15.97 -5.89
N VAL A 111 -9.81 15.73 -4.59
CA VAL A 111 -10.45 16.56 -3.55
C VAL A 111 -9.86 17.97 -3.52
N ALA A 112 -8.53 18.10 -3.64
CA ALA A 112 -7.84 19.38 -3.70
C ALA A 112 -8.22 20.21 -4.94
N ASP A 113 -8.53 19.54 -6.05
CA ASP A 113 -9.06 20.17 -7.26
C ASP A 113 -10.48 20.73 -7.06
N GLY A 114 -11.20 20.33 -6.00
CA GLY A 114 -12.51 20.87 -5.61
C GLY A 114 -13.66 19.86 -5.69
N ASP A 115 -13.41 18.59 -6.03
CA ASP A 115 -14.43 17.53 -5.98
C ASP A 115 -14.51 16.90 -4.58
N LEU A 116 -15.30 17.53 -3.70
CA LEU A 116 -15.53 17.05 -2.33
C LEU A 116 -16.53 15.88 -2.26
N THR A 117 -17.13 15.50 -3.39
CA THR A 117 -18.04 14.35 -3.48
C THR A 117 -17.29 13.04 -3.68
N HIS A 118 -16.00 13.12 -4.06
CA HIS A 118 -15.15 11.96 -4.30
C HIS A 118 -15.02 11.06 -3.07
N ARG A 119 -15.15 9.75 -3.27
CA ARG A 119 -15.02 8.72 -2.23
C ARG A 119 -14.05 7.64 -2.67
N VAL A 120 -13.30 7.13 -1.70
CA VAL A 120 -12.37 6.02 -1.90
C VAL A 120 -13.04 4.72 -1.49
N TYR A 121 -12.86 3.69 -2.30
CA TYR A 121 -13.27 2.31 -1.99
C TYR A 121 -12.14 1.36 -2.35
N LEU A 122 -11.57 0.67 -1.38
CA LEU A 122 -10.50 -0.30 -1.53
C LEU A 122 -11.08 -1.68 -1.85
N ARG A 123 -10.24 -2.56 -2.42
CA ARG A 123 -10.69 -3.92 -2.75
C ARG A 123 -10.65 -4.79 -1.49
N GLN A 124 -11.43 -5.86 -1.50
CA GLN A 124 -11.37 -6.84 -0.42
C GLN A 124 -9.95 -7.42 -0.28
N GLY A 125 -9.40 -7.37 0.94
CA GLY A 125 -8.05 -7.84 1.23
C GLY A 125 -6.92 -6.83 0.99
N ASP A 126 -7.24 -5.63 0.49
CA ASP A 126 -6.33 -4.48 0.53
C ASP A 126 -6.12 -4.01 1.97
N GLN A 127 -4.96 -3.40 2.23
CA GLN A 127 -4.67 -2.74 3.50
C GLN A 127 -5.23 -1.30 3.50
N LEU A 128 -5.23 -0.64 4.65
CA LEU A 128 -5.66 0.76 4.82
C LEU A 128 -7.18 0.99 4.69
N THR A 129 -7.99 -0.02 5.00
CA THR A 129 -9.47 0.12 5.04
C THR A 129 -9.91 1.16 6.06
N ASP A 130 -9.24 1.25 7.22
CA ASP A 130 -9.60 2.25 8.22
C ASP A 130 -9.30 3.68 7.70
N LEU A 131 -8.21 3.85 6.96
CA LEU A 131 -7.89 5.12 6.31
C LEU A 131 -8.92 5.47 5.24
N GLN A 132 -9.50 4.50 4.54
CA GLN A 132 -10.58 4.74 3.59
C GLN A 132 -11.77 5.38 4.30
N ASP A 133 -12.18 4.82 5.43
CA ASP A 133 -13.34 5.29 6.17
C ASP A 133 -13.07 6.67 6.76
N HIS A 134 -11.90 6.88 7.36
CA HIS A 134 -11.47 8.20 7.84
C HIS A 134 -11.38 9.24 6.72
N PHE A 135 -10.84 8.88 5.55
CA PHE A 135 -10.76 9.76 4.40
C PHE A 135 -12.15 10.16 3.90
N ASN A 136 -13.06 9.19 3.76
CA ASN A 136 -14.43 9.42 3.32
C ASN A 136 -15.24 10.26 4.32
N ASN A 137 -15.03 10.05 5.61
CA ASN A 137 -15.65 10.85 6.66
C ASN A 137 -15.13 12.29 6.65
N MET A 138 -13.82 12.48 6.49
CA MET A 138 -13.20 13.80 6.37
C MET A 138 -13.74 14.55 5.14
N THR A 139 -13.70 13.95 3.96
CA THR A 139 -14.21 14.59 2.73
C THR A 139 -15.72 14.84 2.80
N GLY A 140 -16.47 13.96 3.47
CA GLY A 140 -17.88 14.17 3.80
C GLY A 140 -18.13 15.39 4.67
N ALA A 141 -17.41 15.52 5.78
CA ALA A 141 -17.55 16.67 6.68
C ALA A 141 -17.19 17.99 5.99
N VAL A 142 -16.11 18.01 5.21
CA VAL A 142 -15.72 19.19 4.42
C VAL A 142 -16.81 19.55 3.41
N ASN A 143 -17.37 18.56 2.70
CA ASN A 143 -18.45 18.79 1.75
C ASN A 143 -19.69 19.42 2.42
N GLU A 144 -20.12 18.90 3.58
CA GLU A 144 -21.27 19.44 4.30
C GLU A 144 -21.03 20.87 4.80
N VAL A 145 -19.85 21.17 5.36
CA VAL A 145 -19.49 22.53 5.77
C VAL A 145 -19.57 23.51 4.60
N VAL A 146 -19.06 23.10 3.43
CA VAL A 146 -19.06 23.96 2.25
C VAL A 146 -20.47 24.15 1.69
N LYS A 147 -21.34 23.14 1.75
CA LYS A 147 -22.76 23.28 1.39
C LYS A 147 -23.50 24.28 2.29
N GLU A 148 -23.33 24.17 3.61
CA GLU A 148 -23.95 25.11 4.56
C GLU A 148 -23.44 26.54 4.34
N TYR A 149 -22.14 26.68 4.08
CA TYR A 149 -21.54 27.97 3.73
C TYR A 149 -22.16 28.57 2.45
N GLU A 150 -22.41 27.76 1.41
CA GLU A 150 -23.02 28.24 0.16
C GLU A 150 -24.52 28.57 0.31
N LYS A 151 -25.27 27.83 1.14
CA LYS A 151 -26.65 28.21 1.50
C LYS A 151 -26.68 29.59 2.17
N PHE A 152 -25.82 29.80 3.16
CA PHE A 152 -25.68 31.11 3.80
C PHE A 152 -25.33 32.21 2.79
N ARG A 153 -24.45 31.91 1.82
CA ARG A 153 -24.11 32.85 0.75
C ARG A 153 -25.33 33.21 -0.12
N ALA A 154 -26.14 32.23 -0.50
CA ALA A 154 -27.36 32.45 -1.28
C ALA A 154 -28.40 33.29 -0.51
N GLU A 155 -28.55 33.05 0.79
CA GLU A 155 -29.41 33.86 1.66
C GLU A 155 -28.89 35.30 1.81
N ALA A 156 -27.56 35.48 1.89
CA ALA A 156 -26.92 36.80 1.92
C ALA A 156 -27.12 37.60 0.62
N GLU A 157 -27.09 36.92 -0.54
CA GLU A 157 -27.39 37.49 -1.87
C GLU A 157 -28.85 37.99 -1.97
N SER A 158 -29.79 37.43 -1.18
CA SER A 158 -31.20 37.86 -1.14
C SER A 158 -31.46 39.24 -0.47
N GLY A 159 -30.42 39.94 -0.02
CA GLY A 159 -30.49 41.36 0.38
C GLY A 159 -29.88 41.72 1.73
N ALA A 160 -29.48 40.74 2.55
CA ALA A 160 -28.96 41.02 3.90
C ALA A 160 -27.45 41.27 3.95
N LEU A 161 -26.63 40.71 3.03
CA LEU A 161 -25.16 40.62 3.19
C LEU A 161 -24.38 40.49 1.85
N ALA A 162 -24.96 40.91 0.72
CA ALA A 162 -24.50 40.61 -0.66
C ALA A 162 -23.03 40.93 -0.96
N ASP A 163 -22.48 42.04 -0.45
CA ASP A 163 -21.10 42.44 -0.74
C ASP A 163 -20.06 41.46 -0.16
N LYS A 164 -20.34 40.88 1.01
CA LYS A 164 -19.46 39.92 1.67
C LYS A 164 -19.53 38.54 1.03
N ALA A 165 -20.70 38.18 0.50
CA ALA A 165 -20.92 36.94 -0.24
C ALA A 165 -20.12 36.89 -1.55
N ALA A 166 -20.17 37.96 -2.34
CA ALA A 166 -19.45 38.05 -3.61
C ALA A 166 -17.92 37.97 -3.42
N ALA A 167 -17.39 38.66 -2.40
CA ALA A 167 -15.96 38.66 -2.09
C ALA A 167 -15.45 37.27 -1.66
N LEU A 168 -16.25 36.52 -0.90
CA LEU A 168 -15.84 35.19 -0.42
C LEU A 168 -15.96 34.11 -1.51
N LYS A 169 -16.96 34.21 -2.40
CA LYS A 169 -17.04 33.37 -3.61
C LYS A 169 -15.79 33.51 -4.48
N ALA A 170 -15.36 34.75 -4.73
CA ALA A 170 -14.19 35.02 -5.56
C ALA A 170 -12.91 34.39 -4.96
N LYS A 171 -12.73 34.50 -3.64
CA LYS A 171 -11.60 33.87 -2.93
C LYS A 171 -11.64 32.33 -3.00
N ILE A 172 -12.82 31.72 -2.88
CA ILE A 172 -12.94 30.26 -2.99
C ILE A 172 -12.62 29.79 -4.40
N ALA A 173 -13.09 30.50 -5.43
CA ALA A 173 -12.78 30.18 -6.82
C ALA A 173 -11.29 30.30 -7.15
N GLU A 174 -10.56 31.18 -6.45
CA GLU A 174 -9.09 31.27 -6.54
C GLU A 174 -8.40 30.06 -5.88
N ILE A 175 -8.86 29.66 -4.69
CA ILE A 175 -8.24 28.55 -3.92
C ILE A 175 -8.59 27.18 -4.53
N MET A 176 -9.82 26.99 -5.03
CA MET A 176 -10.34 25.73 -5.55
C MET A 176 -11.04 25.97 -6.91
N PRO A 177 -10.29 26.06 -8.02
CA PRO A 177 -10.82 26.50 -9.31
C PRO A 177 -11.79 25.51 -9.97
N LYS A 178 -11.78 24.22 -9.59
CA LYS A 178 -12.77 23.23 -10.06
C LYS A 178 -13.75 22.82 -8.96
N PHE A 179 -13.90 23.67 -7.95
CA PHE A 179 -14.93 23.51 -6.94
C PHE A 179 -16.30 23.43 -7.63
N LYS A 180 -16.94 22.25 -7.54
CA LYS A 180 -18.27 22.01 -8.13
C LYS A 180 -19.30 22.07 -7.02
N LEU A 181 -20.30 22.93 -7.24
CA LEU A 181 -21.55 23.01 -6.49
C LEU A 181 -22.53 21.96 -7.00
#